data_AF-A0AAE2YRS0-F1
#
_entry.id   AF-A0AAE2YRS0-F1
#
_cell.length_a   1.000
_cell.length_b   1.000
_cell.length_c   1.000
_cell.angle_alpha   90.00
_cell.angle_beta   90.00
_cell.angle_gamma   90.00
#
_symmetry.space_group_name_H-M   'P 1'
#
loop_
_entity.id
_entity.type
_entity.pdbx_description
1 polymer ?
#
loop_
_entity_poly.entity_id
_entity_poly.type
_entity_poly.pdbx_seq_one_letter_code
_entity_poly.pdbx_strand_id
1 'polypeptide(L)'
;MLLRKKLLAVREPRLYLSMERSYLALLKFIIVAFGAGLLARKAAMALVFFHDQRLRPFFLDLYHLLTIPSVAGIFLIIPIFWRDLRSLSLGPSVSAKEMLDPRVHFSAERTFLSWTRTALSSLALAFVLAKFDFFLRKFSLLLHQPIPLLHRLTGTNTLFIGFAVVLLSLGSWGLFATLYDIRQGECATHVWRYRVFLLLLFLVGVGMLRLLWLLGGARQ
;
A
#
# COMPACT_ATOMS: atom_id res chain seq x y z
N MET A 1 4.64 -17.09 -5.82
CA MET A 1 5.20 -17.08 -7.19
C MET A 1 4.64 -18.27 -7.96
N LEU A 2 3.61 -18.02 -8.80
CA LEU A 2 2.88 -19.03 -9.59
C LEU A 2 2.96 -18.62 -11.08
N LEU A 3 4.16 -18.57 -11.62
CA LEU A 3 4.45 -17.80 -12.85
C LEU A 3 4.37 -18.59 -14.16
N ARG A 4 3.85 -19.84 -14.18
CA ARG A 4 3.91 -20.64 -15.43
C ARG A 4 2.91 -21.79 -15.60
N LYS A 5 1.74 -21.76 -14.96
CA LYS A 5 0.63 -22.59 -15.44
C LYS A 5 -0.28 -21.69 -16.27
N LYS A 6 -0.51 -22.07 -17.53
CA LYS A 6 -1.63 -21.59 -18.36
C LYS A 6 -2.92 -21.96 -17.62
N LEU A 7 -3.24 -21.23 -16.55
CA LEU A 7 -4.56 -21.29 -15.96
C LEU A 7 -5.48 -20.76 -17.05
N LEU A 8 -6.39 -21.62 -17.51
CA LEU A 8 -7.49 -21.22 -18.38
C LEU A 8 -8.06 -19.95 -17.77
N ALA A 9 -7.87 -18.83 -18.46
CA ALA A 9 -8.31 -17.55 -17.95
C ALA A 9 -9.83 -17.59 -18.05
N VAL A 10 -10.50 -17.86 -16.93
CA VAL A 10 -11.95 -17.92 -16.84
C VAL A 10 -12.41 -16.70 -16.06
N ARG A 11 -13.53 -16.08 -16.46
CA ARG A 11 -14.06 -14.88 -15.81
C ARG A 11 -14.83 -15.24 -14.53
N GLU A 12 -14.13 -15.87 -13.59
CA GLU A 12 -14.64 -16.30 -12.28
C GLU A 12 -14.46 -15.21 -11.22
N PRO A 13 -15.52 -14.78 -10.50
CA PRO A 13 -15.42 -13.79 -9.43
C PRO A 13 -14.36 -14.12 -8.37
N ARG A 14 -14.19 -15.42 -8.09
CA ARG A 14 -13.24 -15.94 -7.09
C ARG A 14 -11.79 -15.67 -7.48
N LEU A 15 -11.46 -15.75 -8.76
CA LEU A 15 -10.11 -15.48 -9.26
C LEU A 15 -9.76 -14.00 -9.10
N TYR A 16 -10.69 -13.10 -9.41
CA TYR A 16 -10.49 -11.67 -9.20
C TYR A 16 -10.31 -11.31 -7.72
N LEU A 17 -11.14 -11.87 -6.83
CA LEU A 17 -11.02 -11.64 -5.38
C LEU A 17 -9.72 -12.22 -4.79
N SER A 18 -9.24 -13.33 -5.34
CA SER A 18 -7.96 -13.95 -4.96
C SER A 18 -6.76 -13.13 -5.42
N MET A 19 -6.83 -12.61 -6.65
CA MET A 19 -5.86 -11.70 -7.24
C MET A 19 -5.73 -10.45 -6.36
N GLU A 20 -6.84 -9.75 -6.12
CA GLU A 20 -6.90 -8.55 -5.27
C GLU A 20 -6.25 -8.76 -3.90
N ARG A 21 -6.56 -9.87 -3.23
CA ARG A 21 -5.97 -10.22 -1.93
C ARG A 21 -4.45 -10.41 -2.00
N SER A 22 -3.96 -11.07 -3.05
CA SER A 22 -2.52 -11.30 -3.25
C SER A 22 -1.77 -9.99 -3.45
N TYR A 23 -2.33 -9.07 -4.24
CA TYR A 23 -1.74 -7.76 -4.47
C TYR A 23 -1.85 -6.82 -3.26
N LEU A 24 -2.91 -6.92 -2.45
CA LEU A 24 -3.00 -6.22 -1.16
C LEU A 24 -1.92 -6.68 -0.18
N ALA A 25 -1.60 -7.98 -0.15
CA ALA A 25 -0.53 -8.49 0.70
C ALA A 25 0.85 -7.93 0.27
N LEU A 26 1.11 -7.86 -1.04
CA LEU A 26 2.32 -7.24 -1.58
C LEU A 26 2.36 -5.73 -1.29
N LEU A 27 1.24 -5.03 -1.48
CA LEU A 27 1.10 -3.62 -1.18
C LEU A 27 1.39 -3.34 0.31
N LYS A 28 0.84 -4.15 1.22
CA LYS A 28 1.14 -4.07 2.66
C LYS A 28 2.63 -4.18 2.92
N PHE A 29 3.30 -5.18 2.34
CA PHE A 29 4.74 -5.37 2.52
C PHE A 29 5.55 -4.16 2.07
N ILE A 30 5.26 -3.64 0.88
CA ILE A 30 5.91 -2.44 0.31
C ILE A 30 5.69 -1.22 1.21
N ILE A 31 4.47 -1.00 1.70
CA ILE A 31 4.14 0.15 2.56
C ILE A 31 4.88 0.08 3.88
N VAL A 32 4.91 -1.10 4.50
CA VAL A 32 5.62 -1.30 5.78
C VAL A 32 7.12 -1.12 5.59
N ALA A 33 7.72 -1.67 4.53
CA ALA A 33 9.12 -1.48 4.20
C ALA A 33 9.46 0.00 3.94
N PHE A 34 8.67 0.68 3.10
CA PHE A 34 8.84 2.11 2.83
C PHE A 34 8.72 2.96 4.11
N GLY A 35 7.72 2.67 4.94
CA GLY A 35 7.52 3.31 6.24
C GLY A 35 8.67 3.12 7.22
N ALA A 36 9.18 1.89 7.33
CA ALA A 36 10.34 1.58 8.14
C ALA A 36 11.59 2.32 7.63
N GLY A 37 11.75 2.46 6.31
CA GLY A 37 12.76 3.32 5.72
C GLY A 37 12.62 4.78 6.16
N LEU A 38 11.41 5.37 6.07
CA LEU A 38 11.17 6.74 6.55
C LEU A 38 11.48 6.90 8.04
N LEU A 39 11.16 5.89 8.86
CA LEU A 39 11.52 5.86 10.27
C LEU A 39 13.04 5.85 10.46
N ALA A 40 13.78 5.03 9.70
CA ALA A 40 15.24 4.99 9.72
C ALA A 40 15.84 6.37 9.37
N ARG A 41 15.26 7.08 8.38
CA ARG A 41 15.66 8.44 8.05
C ARG A 41 15.44 9.42 9.20
N LYS A 42 14.30 9.33 9.90
CA LYS A 42 14.01 10.15 11.09
C LYS A 42 14.94 9.80 12.25
N ALA A 43 15.26 8.53 12.46
CA ALA A 43 16.23 8.07 13.46
C ALA A 43 17.65 8.62 13.17
N ALA A 44 18.09 8.60 11.91
CA ALA A 44 19.36 9.21 11.51
C ALA A 44 19.43 10.72 11.83
N MET A 45 18.30 11.44 11.77
CA MET A 45 18.23 12.84 12.19
C MET A 45 18.25 12.99 13.71
N ALA A 46 17.58 12.10 14.45
CA ALA A 46 17.60 12.10 15.90
C ALA A 46 19.04 11.96 16.44
N LEU A 47 19.85 11.10 15.82
CA LEU A 47 21.24 10.86 16.23
C LEU A 47 22.15 12.09 16.13
N VAL A 48 21.80 13.08 15.30
CA VAL A 48 22.54 14.36 15.25
C VAL A 48 22.50 15.06 16.61
N PHE A 49 21.39 14.97 17.34
CA PHE A 49 21.26 15.58 18.67
C PHE A 49 22.07 14.85 19.74
N PHE A 50 22.15 13.51 19.66
CA PHE A 50 22.81 12.69 20.66
C PHE A 50 24.35 12.66 20.54
N HIS A 51 24.94 13.41 19.59
CA HIS A 51 26.38 13.45 19.29
C HIS A 51 27.03 12.09 18.92
N ASP A 52 26.26 10.99 18.93
CA ASP A 52 26.70 9.67 18.49
C ASP A 52 26.57 9.53 16.97
N GLN A 53 27.64 9.89 16.26
CA GLN A 53 27.67 9.83 14.79
C GLN A 53 27.98 8.44 14.23
N ARG A 54 28.30 7.44 15.07
CA ARG A 54 28.74 6.12 14.60
C ARG A 54 27.63 5.36 13.90
N LEU A 55 26.40 5.47 14.39
CA LEU A 55 25.24 4.74 13.87
C LEU A 55 24.49 5.47 12.74
N ARG A 56 24.76 6.76 12.53
CA ARG A 56 24.12 7.56 11.47
C ARG A 56 24.23 6.93 10.06
N PRO A 57 25.42 6.50 9.57
CA PRO A 57 25.53 5.89 8.24
C PRO A 57 24.67 4.61 8.13
N PHE A 58 24.65 3.77 9.16
CA PHE A 58 23.81 2.56 9.19
C PHE A 58 22.33 2.87 8.96
N PHE A 59 21.77 3.89 9.63
CA PHE A 59 20.37 4.27 9.45
C PHE A 59 20.09 4.91 8.08
N LEU A 60 21.06 5.59 7.48
CA LEU A 60 20.94 6.13 6.12
C LEU A 60 20.98 5.01 5.07
N ASP A 61 21.86 4.04 5.23
CA ASP A 61 21.93 2.86 4.37
C ASP A 61 20.64 2.04 4.50
N LEU A 62 20.14 1.86 5.72
CA LEU A 62 18.85 1.19 5.97
C LEU A 62 17.68 1.95 5.31
N TYR A 63 17.68 3.28 5.33
CA TYR A 63 16.69 4.09 4.62
C TYR A 63 16.72 3.82 3.10
N HIS A 64 17.90 3.86 2.48
CA HIS A 64 18.04 3.60 1.04
C HIS A 64 17.68 2.17 0.69
N LEU A 65 18.15 1.20 1.49
CA LEU A 65 17.89 -0.23 1.33
C LEU A 65 16.40 -0.56 1.42
N LEU A 66 15.62 0.16 2.23
CA LEU A 66 14.19 -0.11 2.37
C LEU A 66 13.32 0.70 1.39
N THR A 67 13.65 1.98 1.14
CA THR A 67 12.76 2.86 0.36
C THR A 67 12.89 2.67 -1.15
N ILE A 68 14.11 2.54 -1.68
CA ILE A 68 14.34 2.42 -3.13
C ILE A 68 13.69 1.14 -3.69
N PRO A 69 13.92 -0.06 -3.14
CA PRO A 69 13.27 -1.26 -3.66
C PRO A 69 11.77 -1.27 -3.41
N SER A 70 11.26 -0.57 -2.40
CA SER A 70 9.81 -0.40 -2.20
C SER A 70 9.18 0.38 -3.36
N VAL A 71 9.82 1.48 -3.78
CA VAL A 71 9.37 2.28 -4.94
C VAL A 71 9.51 1.47 -6.24
N ALA A 72 10.63 0.77 -6.44
CA ALA A 72 10.78 -0.10 -7.62
C ALA A 72 9.73 -1.23 -7.63
N GLY A 73 9.46 -1.82 -6.47
CA GLY A 73 8.51 -2.91 -6.30
C GLY A 73 7.07 -2.51 -6.66
N ILE A 74 6.62 -1.31 -6.28
CA ILE A 74 5.27 -0.85 -6.63
C ILE A 74 5.13 -0.62 -8.15
N PHE A 75 6.15 -0.04 -8.79
CA PHE A 75 6.15 0.13 -10.25
C PHE A 75 6.28 -1.19 -11.01
N LEU A 76 6.92 -2.20 -10.43
CA LEU A 76 6.98 -3.55 -10.99
C LEU A 76 5.65 -4.29 -10.88
N ILE A 77 4.89 -4.07 -9.79
CA ILE A 77 3.59 -4.70 -9.56
C ILE A 77 2.52 -4.21 -10.54
N ILE A 78 2.50 -2.91 -10.87
CA ILE A 78 1.49 -2.28 -11.75
C ILE A 78 1.33 -3.00 -13.10
N PRO A 79 2.39 -3.22 -13.90
CA PRO A 79 2.26 -3.91 -15.19
C PRO A 79 1.89 -5.40 -15.03
N ILE A 80 2.33 -6.06 -13.95
CA ILE A 80 1.96 -7.46 -13.67
C ILE A 80 0.47 -7.53 -13.35
N PHE A 81 -0.03 -6.64 -12.49
CA PHE A 81 -1.45 -6.53 -12.17
C PHE A 81 -2.29 -6.27 -13.42
N TRP A 82 -1.87 -5.32 -14.25
CA TRP A 82 -2.56 -5.01 -15.50
C TRP A 82 -2.62 -6.20 -16.46
N ARG A 83 -1.50 -6.92 -16.62
CA ARG A 83 -1.43 -8.12 -17.46
C ARG A 83 -2.35 -9.22 -16.94
N ASP A 84 -2.33 -9.47 -15.63
CA ASP A 84 -3.16 -10.48 -14.97
C ASP A 84 -4.66 -10.09 -15.08
N LEU A 85 -5.00 -8.81 -14.88
CA LEU A 85 -6.36 -8.29 -15.03
C LEU A 85 -6.87 -8.44 -16.48
N ARG A 86 -6.03 -8.08 -17.45
CA ARG A 86 -6.35 -8.22 -18.88
C ARG A 86 -6.58 -9.69 -19.24
N SER A 87 -5.72 -10.58 -18.75
CA SER A 87 -5.85 -12.02 -18.94
C SER A 87 -7.20 -12.53 -18.42
N LEU A 88 -7.58 -12.17 -17.20
CA LEU A 88 -8.87 -12.58 -16.60
C LEU A 88 -10.09 -11.96 -17.33
N SER A 89 -9.96 -10.77 -17.90
CA SER A 89 -11.06 -10.08 -18.58
C SER A 89 -11.40 -10.66 -19.95
N LEU A 90 -10.43 -11.34 -20.60
CA LEU A 90 -10.58 -11.97 -21.91
C LEU A 90 -11.11 -13.41 -21.82
N GLY A 91 -11.25 -13.94 -20.60
CA GLY A 91 -11.75 -15.28 -20.37
C GLY A 91 -13.24 -15.46 -20.67
N PRO A 92 -13.71 -16.67 -21.02
CA PRO A 92 -15.13 -16.94 -21.15
C PRO A 92 -15.87 -16.68 -19.83
N SER A 93 -17.10 -16.19 -19.92
CA SER A 93 -17.98 -15.99 -18.77
C SER A 93 -18.46 -17.32 -18.22
N VAL A 94 -18.51 -17.42 -16.89
CA VAL A 94 -19.02 -18.59 -16.20
C VAL A 94 -20.54 -18.57 -16.12
N SER A 95 -21.16 -19.74 -16.00
CA SER A 95 -22.60 -19.88 -15.76
C SER A 95 -23.02 -19.17 -14.47
N ALA A 96 -24.19 -18.51 -14.50
CA ALA A 96 -24.76 -17.80 -13.36
C ALA A 96 -24.88 -18.67 -12.09
N LYS A 97 -25.07 -19.98 -12.26
CA LYS A 97 -25.16 -20.94 -11.15
C LYS A 97 -23.88 -20.99 -10.30
N GLU A 98 -22.70 -20.92 -10.92
CA GLU A 98 -21.43 -20.94 -10.18
C GLU A 98 -21.13 -19.59 -9.50
N MET A 99 -21.76 -18.52 -9.99
CA MET A 99 -21.59 -17.19 -9.42
C MET A 99 -22.44 -16.97 -8.17
N LEU A 100 -23.53 -17.73 -8.02
CA LEU A 100 -24.40 -17.76 -6.84
C LEU A 100 -23.90 -18.69 -5.73
N ASP A 101 -22.75 -19.36 -5.93
CA ASP A 101 -22.16 -20.23 -4.94
C ASP A 101 -21.81 -19.43 -3.65
N PRO A 102 -22.28 -19.86 -2.45
CA PRO A 102 -21.91 -19.26 -1.16
C PRO A 102 -20.40 -19.05 -0.96
N ARG A 103 -19.56 -19.83 -1.65
CA ARG A 103 -18.09 -19.65 -1.64
C ARG A 103 -17.63 -18.29 -2.16
N VAL A 104 -18.40 -17.65 -3.06
CA VAL A 104 -18.09 -16.30 -3.56
C VAL A 104 -18.26 -15.29 -2.43
N HIS A 105 -19.33 -15.40 -1.65
CA HIS A 105 -19.60 -14.55 -0.49
C HIS A 105 -18.48 -14.62 0.56
N PHE A 106 -18.11 -15.83 1.02
CA PHE A 106 -16.99 -15.99 1.95
C PHE A 106 -15.64 -15.57 1.37
N SER A 107 -15.49 -15.56 0.05
CA SER A 107 -14.27 -15.04 -0.60
C SER A 107 -14.22 -13.52 -0.57
N ALA A 108 -15.37 -12.85 -0.75
CA ALA A 108 -15.49 -11.40 -0.69
C ALA A 108 -15.21 -10.88 0.72
N GLU A 109 -15.79 -11.49 1.76
CA GLU A 109 -15.55 -11.12 3.16
C GLU A 109 -14.07 -11.26 3.55
N ARG A 110 -13.41 -12.35 3.14
CA ARG A 110 -11.97 -12.54 3.37
C ARG A 110 -11.13 -11.47 2.67
N THR A 111 -11.54 -11.03 1.49
CA THR A 111 -10.86 -9.94 0.79
C THR A 111 -11.08 -8.62 1.51
N PHE A 112 -12.30 -8.33 1.99
CA PHE A 112 -12.56 -7.17 2.84
C PHE A 112 -11.71 -7.15 4.12
N LEU A 113 -11.59 -8.28 4.82
CA LEU A 113 -10.71 -8.38 5.99
C LEU A 113 -9.23 -8.12 5.65
N SER A 114 -8.80 -8.47 4.42
CA SER A 114 -7.46 -8.16 3.93
C SER A 114 -7.27 -6.65 3.69
N TRP A 115 -8.27 -5.96 3.15
CA TRP A 115 -8.28 -4.50 3.02
C TRP A 115 -8.17 -3.82 4.39
N THR A 116 -9.04 -4.19 5.32
CA THR A 116 -9.07 -3.65 6.69
C THR A 116 -7.75 -3.87 7.40
N ARG A 117 -7.16 -5.07 7.30
CA ARG A 117 -5.84 -5.37 7.88
C ARG A 117 -4.72 -4.50 7.30
N THR A 118 -4.76 -4.23 6.00
CA THR A 118 -3.77 -3.38 5.33
C THR A 118 -3.93 -1.92 5.73
N ALA A 119 -5.16 -1.45 5.88
CA ALA A 119 -5.46 -0.12 6.40
C ALA A 119 -4.99 0.06 7.84
N LEU A 120 -5.30 -0.89 8.74
CA LEU A 120 -4.83 -0.85 10.13
C LEU A 120 -3.31 -0.87 10.23
N SER A 121 -2.64 -1.67 9.39
CA SER A 121 -1.16 -1.69 9.34
C SER A 121 -0.60 -0.32 8.94
N SER A 122 -1.26 0.35 7.98
CA SER A 122 -0.87 1.68 7.51
C SER A 122 -1.13 2.76 8.58
N LEU A 123 -2.23 2.64 9.31
CA LEU A 123 -2.59 3.57 10.39
C LEU A 123 -1.63 3.46 11.59
N ALA A 124 -1.27 2.23 11.98
CA ALA A 124 -0.29 1.98 13.04
C ALA A 124 1.07 2.60 12.68
N LEU A 125 1.51 2.42 11.44
CA LEU A 125 2.74 3.03 10.94
C LEU A 125 2.66 4.58 10.95
N ALA A 126 1.52 5.15 10.54
CA ALA A 126 1.31 6.59 10.57
C ALA A 126 1.45 7.17 11.99
N PHE A 127 0.89 6.48 12.98
CA PHE A 127 1.00 6.85 14.39
C PHE A 127 2.46 6.87 14.86
N VAL A 128 3.25 5.84 14.52
CA VAL A 128 4.67 5.78 14.89
C VAL A 128 5.45 6.93 14.24
N LEU A 129 5.22 7.20 12.95
CA LEU A 129 5.84 8.33 12.25
C LEU A 129 5.49 9.68 12.92
N ALA A 130 4.22 9.87 13.31
CA ALA A 130 3.75 11.07 13.98
C ALA A 130 4.41 11.26 15.37
N LYS A 131 4.57 10.18 16.13
CA LYS A 131 5.26 10.24 17.44
C LYS A 131 6.72 10.63 17.27
N PHE A 132 7.43 10.05 16.31
CA PHE A 132 8.81 10.43 16.00
C PHE A 132 8.93 11.90 15.60
N ASP A 133 8.01 12.42 14.79
CA ASP A 133 7.97 13.83 14.42
C ASP A 133 7.80 14.76 15.61
N PHE A 134 6.90 14.40 16.52
CA PHE A 134 6.70 15.14 17.76
C PHE A 134 7.98 15.18 18.60
N PHE A 135 8.68 14.05 18.76
CA PHE A 135 9.94 13.99 19.50
C PHE A 135 11.02 14.85 18.86
N LEU A 136 11.25 14.73 17.55
CA LEU A 136 12.25 15.53 16.84
C LEU A 136 11.96 17.04 16.96
N ARG A 137 10.69 17.44 16.90
CA ARG A 137 10.29 18.83 17.10
C ARG A 137 10.60 19.32 18.50
N LYS A 138 10.36 18.49 19.53
CA LYS A 138 10.69 18.83 20.91
C LYS A 138 12.21 18.96 21.11
N PHE A 139 13.01 18.05 20.56
CA PHE A 139 14.47 18.15 20.63
C PHE A 139 15.01 19.41 19.94
N SER A 140 14.50 19.74 18.75
CA SER A 140 14.91 20.95 18.03
C SER A 140 14.62 22.24 18.82
N LEU A 141 13.48 22.30 19.51
CA LEU A 141 13.12 23.43 20.36
C LEU A 141 13.97 23.51 21.63
N LEU A 142 14.21 22.38 22.30
CA LEU A 142 14.98 22.35 23.56
C LEU A 142 16.46 22.65 23.35
N LEU A 143 17.05 22.10 22.28
CA LEU A 143 18.48 22.22 21.98
C LEU A 143 18.81 23.45 21.12
N HIS A 144 17.81 24.26 20.76
CA HIS A 144 17.96 25.45 19.90
C HIS A 144 18.69 25.17 18.57
N GLN A 145 18.68 23.92 18.11
CA GLN A 145 19.27 23.52 16.85
C GLN A 145 18.16 23.28 15.81
N PRO A 146 18.03 24.17 14.80
CA PRO A 146 17.04 24.01 13.76
C PRO A 146 17.39 22.81 12.86
N ILE A 147 16.45 21.90 12.67
CA ILE A 147 16.57 20.82 11.68
C ILE A 147 15.94 21.30 10.36
N PRO A 148 16.72 21.61 9.31
CA PRO A 148 16.19 22.15 8.05
C PRO A 148 15.21 21.19 7.33
N LEU A 149 15.20 19.89 7.69
CA LEU A 149 14.35 18.86 7.09
C LEU A 149 13.11 18.47 7.90
N LEU A 150 12.96 18.95 9.14
CA LEU A 150 11.85 18.54 10.00
C LEU A 150 10.48 18.92 9.43
N HIS A 151 10.38 20.11 8.82
CA HIS A 151 9.12 20.60 8.22
C HIS A 151 8.70 19.77 6.99
N ARG A 152 9.66 19.17 6.27
CA ARG A 152 9.39 18.33 5.10
C ARG A 152 8.95 16.92 5.49
N LEU A 153 9.40 16.42 6.64
CA LEU A 153 9.09 15.07 7.14
C LEU A 153 7.85 15.01 8.04
N THR A 154 7.42 16.13 8.62
CA THR A 154 6.30 16.21 9.57
C THR A 154 4.92 15.97 8.96
N GLY A 155 4.80 15.97 7.62
CA GLY A 155 3.55 15.68 6.91
C GLY A 155 3.44 14.25 6.37
N THR A 156 4.46 13.39 6.55
CA THR A 156 4.42 12.04 5.99
C THR A 156 3.37 11.16 6.66
N ASN A 157 3.16 11.32 7.97
CA ASN A 157 2.11 10.63 8.73
C ASN A 157 0.70 10.86 8.13
N THR A 158 0.36 12.09 7.72
CA THR A 158 -0.94 12.44 7.13
C THR A 158 -1.19 11.67 5.84
N LEU A 159 -0.15 11.41 5.04
CA LEU A 159 -0.27 10.60 3.83
C LEU A 159 -0.62 9.15 4.15
N PHE A 160 0.00 8.54 5.17
CA PHE A 160 -0.34 7.18 5.59
C PHE A 160 -1.75 7.09 6.20
N ILE A 161 -2.20 8.13 6.94
CA ILE A 161 -3.58 8.21 7.45
C ILE A 161 -4.58 8.29 6.28
N GLY A 162 -4.38 9.24 5.36
CA GLY A 162 -5.25 9.41 4.19
C GLY A 162 -5.31 8.14 3.35
N PHE A 163 -4.16 7.49 3.15
CA PHE A 163 -4.08 6.20 2.47
C PHE A 163 -4.85 5.09 3.21
N ALA A 164 -4.73 5.00 4.54
CA ALA A 164 -5.48 4.02 5.32
C ALA A 164 -7.01 4.24 5.19
N VAL A 165 -7.46 5.48 5.19
CA VAL A 165 -8.87 5.82 4.97
C VAL A 165 -9.33 5.36 3.58
N VAL A 166 -8.55 5.66 2.53
CA VAL A 166 -8.86 5.22 1.15
C VAL A 166 -8.95 3.69 1.06
N LEU A 167 -8.04 2.95 1.73
CA LEU A 167 -8.11 1.49 1.78
C LEU A 167 -9.40 0.99 2.44
N LEU A 168 -9.81 1.59 3.56
CA LEU A 168 -11.07 1.20 4.23
C LEU A 168 -12.27 1.51 3.34
N SER A 169 -12.32 2.69 2.74
CA SER A 169 -13.42 3.09 1.86
C SER A 169 -13.55 2.17 0.65
N LEU A 170 -12.44 1.86 -0.02
CA LEU A 170 -12.44 0.96 -1.19
C LEU A 170 -12.78 -0.48 -0.81
N GLY A 171 -12.24 -0.97 0.31
CA GLY A 171 -12.55 -2.32 0.82
C GLY A 171 -14.03 -2.47 1.18
N SER A 172 -14.59 -1.51 1.91
CA SER A 172 -16.01 -1.48 2.26
C SER A 172 -16.88 -1.40 1.00
N TRP A 173 -16.55 -0.50 0.07
CA TRP A 173 -17.26 -0.37 -1.20
C TRP A 173 -17.25 -1.69 -1.99
N GLY A 174 -16.09 -2.34 -2.12
CA GLY A 174 -15.95 -3.62 -2.81
C GLY A 174 -16.81 -4.74 -2.21
N LEU A 175 -16.87 -4.81 -0.87
CA LEU A 175 -17.74 -5.75 -0.16
C LEU A 175 -19.22 -5.45 -0.43
N PHE A 176 -19.66 -4.22 -0.16
CA PHE A 176 -21.06 -3.82 -0.34
C PHE A 176 -21.54 -4.02 -1.77
N ALA A 177 -20.72 -3.65 -2.76
CA ALA A 177 -21.04 -3.84 -4.16
C ALA A 177 -21.17 -5.34 -4.50
N THR A 178 -20.30 -6.20 -3.97
CA THR A 178 -20.42 -7.66 -4.18
C THR A 178 -21.66 -8.25 -3.50
N LEU A 179 -22.01 -7.77 -2.31
CA LEU A 179 -23.24 -8.21 -1.62
C LEU A 179 -24.51 -7.76 -2.34
N TYR A 180 -24.47 -6.57 -2.95
CA TYR A 180 -25.57 -6.04 -3.75
C TYR A 180 -25.79 -6.90 -5.00
N ASP A 181 -24.71 -7.22 -5.74
CA ASP A 181 -24.78 -8.07 -6.93
C ASP A 181 -25.34 -9.47 -6.61
N ILE A 182 -24.90 -10.07 -5.48
CA ILE A 182 -25.40 -11.39 -5.03
C ILE A 182 -26.90 -11.33 -4.71
N ARG A 183 -27.40 -10.24 -4.10
CA ARG A 183 -28.82 -10.09 -3.76
C ARG A 183 -29.71 -9.97 -5.01
N GLN A 184 -29.20 -9.41 -6.10
CA GLN A 184 -29.97 -9.27 -7.34
C GLN A 184 -29.95 -10.51 -8.24
N GLY A 185 -29.10 -11.50 -7.94
CA GLY A 185 -28.93 -12.67 -8.79
C GLY A 185 -28.12 -12.41 -10.07
N GLU A 186 -27.72 -11.16 -10.31
CA GLU A 186 -26.90 -10.74 -11.44
C GLU A 186 -25.43 -10.62 -10.99
N CYS A 187 -24.73 -11.75 -10.89
CA CYS A 187 -23.31 -11.72 -10.53
C CYS A 187 -22.42 -11.30 -11.72
N ALA A 188 -22.60 -10.09 -12.25
CA ALA A 188 -21.71 -9.54 -13.25
C ALA A 188 -20.41 -9.06 -12.59
N THR A 189 -19.28 -9.69 -12.92
CA THR A 189 -17.95 -9.20 -12.52
C THR A 189 -17.63 -7.89 -13.25
N HIS A 190 -17.82 -6.76 -12.57
CA HIS A 190 -17.52 -5.43 -13.10
C HIS A 190 -16.01 -5.14 -13.10
N VAL A 191 -15.37 -5.28 -14.26
CA VAL A 191 -13.93 -5.03 -14.47
C VAL A 191 -13.50 -3.62 -14.04
N TRP A 192 -14.43 -2.66 -14.06
CA TRP A 192 -14.18 -1.27 -13.63
C TRP A 192 -13.69 -1.18 -12.18
N ARG A 193 -14.20 -2.02 -11.26
CA ARG A 193 -13.78 -2.02 -9.84
C ARG A 193 -12.28 -2.27 -9.69
N TYR A 194 -11.72 -3.16 -10.50
CA TYR A 194 -10.30 -3.50 -10.49
C TYR A 194 -9.42 -2.43 -11.18
N ARG A 195 -9.99 -1.62 -12.08
CA ARG A 195 -9.30 -0.44 -12.63
C ARG A 195 -9.11 0.65 -11.57
N VAL A 196 -10.06 0.80 -10.65
CA VAL A 196 -9.92 1.70 -9.49
C VAL A 196 -8.79 1.22 -8.58
N PHE A 197 -8.69 -0.09 -8.33
CA PHE A 197 -7.56 -0.67 -7.57
C PHE A 197 -6.21 -0.40 -8.25
N LEU A 198 -6.14 -0.53 -9.58
CA LEU A 198 -4.92 -0.20 -10.31
C LEU A 198 -4.56 1.30 -10.19
N LEU A 199 -5.55 2.18 -10.29
CA LEU A 199 -5.35 3.62 -10.08
C LEU A 199 -4.81 3.89 -8.67
N LEU A 200 -5.33 3.21 -7.65
CA LEU A 200 -4.80 3.29 -6.29
C LEU A 200 -3.32 2.89 -6.23
N LEU A 201 -2.94 1.73 -6.80
CA LEU A 201 -1.53 1.29 -6.83
C LEU A 201 -0.63 2.33 -7.51
N PHE A 202 -1.10 2.91 -8.62
CA PHE A 202 -0.38 3.96 -9.33
C PHE A 202 -0.21 5.23 -8.48
N LEU A 203 -1.29 5.70 -7.84
CA LEU A 203 -1.25 6.88 -6.96
C LEU A 203 -0.32 6.68 -5.76
N VAL A 204 -0.30 5.47 -5.18
CA VAL A 204 0.65 5.11 -4.11
C VAL A 204 2.08 5.17 -4.64
N GLY A 205 2.35 4.59 -5.81
CA GLY A 205 3.68 4.62 -6.43
C GLY A 205 4.17 6.04 -6.71
N VAL A 206 3.31 6.89 -7.28
CA VAL A 206 3.62 8.31 -7.50
C VAL A 206 3.85 9.04 -6.18
N GLY A 207 3.03 8.79 -5.16
CA GLY A 207 3.19 9.37 -3.82
C GLY A 207 4.53 8.99 -3.18
N MET A 208 4.91 7.72 -3.24
CA MET A 208 6.20 7.23 -2.74
C MET A 208 7.37 7.83 -3.53
N LEU A 209 7.28 7.91 -4.86
CA LEU A 209 8.30 8.51 -5.71
C LEU A 209 8.49 10.00 -5.40
N ARG A 210 7.38 10.74 -5.28
CA ARG A 210 7.41 12.16 -4.88
C ARG A 210 8.08 12.34 -3.53
N LEU A 211 7.74 11.51 -2.54
CA LEU A 211 8.37 11.54 -1.23
C LEU A 211 9.87 11.24 -1.31
N LEU A 212 10.27 10.22 -2.07
CA LEU A 212 11.67 9.88 -2.27
C LEU A 212 12.44 11.04 -2.91
N TRP A 213 11.86 11.68 -3.94
CA TRP A 213 12.48 12.82 -4.62
C TRP A 213 12.59 14.04 -3.70
N LEU A 214 11.54 14.34 -2.94
CA LEU A 214 11.55 15.43 -1.95
C LEU A 214 12.62 15.20 -0.86
N LEU A 215 12.89 13.97 -0.48
CA LEU A 215 13.89 13.62 0.54
C LEU A 215 15.31 13.48 -0.02
N GLY A 216 15.44 13.06 -1.28
CA GLY A 216 16.72 12.90 -1.99
C GLY A 216 17.28 14.20 -2.55
N GLY A 217 16.42 15.16 -2.91
CA GLY A 217 16.81 16.49 -3.38
C GLY A 217 17.46 17.40 -2.32
N ALA A 218 17.54 16.95 -1.06
CA ALA A 218 18.20 17.66 0.04
C ALA A 218 19.70 17.33 0.17
N ARG A 219 20.37 16.96 -0.94
CA ARG A 219 21.82 16.72 -1.03
C ARG A 219 22.63 18.00 -1.31
N GLN A 220 22.04 19.18 -1.14
CA GLN A 220 22.74 20.47 -1.28
C GLN A 220 22.74 21.20 0.05
#